data_AF-A0A525K5I1-F1
#
_entry.id   AF-A0A525K5I1-F1
#
_cell.length_a   1.000
_cell.length_b   1.000
_cell.length_c   1.000
_cell.angle_alpha   90.00
_cell.angle_beta   90.00
_cell.angle_gamma   90.00
#
_symmetry.space_group_name_H-M   'P 1'
#
loop_
_entity.id
_entity.type
_entity.pdbx_description
1 polymer ?
#
loop_
_entity_poly.entity_id
_entity_poly.type
_entity_poly.pdbx_seq_one_letter_code
_entity_poly.pdbx_strand_id
1 'polypeptide(L)'
;MRHQLPATRRVTAKTVRLRDRDHRQFVSLQPCLVCGRTPADAHHLRFAQPSALGRKVSDEFTVPVCRMHHRELHRHGDEASWWKAIDIDPLPVALALWEHTRLNGAGGVDAGPENATSPDDLGVALASRDPATSNRERSKRTVVR
;
A
#
# COMPACT_ATOMS: atom_id res chain seq x y z
N MET A 1 -56.36 -38.25 6.73
CA MET A 1 -55.36 -37.62 7.62
C MET A 1 -54.16 -37.21 6.76
N ARG A 2 -53.99 -35.92 6.49
CA ARG A 2 -52.87 -35.40 5.67
C ARG A 2 -51.90 -34.70 6.61
N HIS A 3 -50.82 -35.39 6.95
CA HIS A 3 -49.75 -34.84 7.78
C HIS A 3 -48.95 -33.82 6.95
N GLN A 4 -49.08 -32.54 7.30
CA GLN A 4 -48.30 -31.46 6.74
C GLN A 4 -46.92 -31.44 7.43
N LEU A 5 -45.85 -31.72 6.69
CA LEU A 5 -44.47 -31.59 7.17
C LEU A 5 -44.08 -30.10 7.27
N PRO A 6 -43.36 -29.66 8.32
CA PRO A 6 -43.02 -28.26 8.51
C PRO A 6 -41.91 -27.81 7.57
N ALA A 7 -42.09 -26.64 6.95
CA ALA A 7 -41.10 -26.00 6.09
C ALA A 7 -39.88 -25.56 6.92
N THR A 8 -38.72 -26.15 6.66
CA THR A 8 -37.45 -25.76 7.28
C THR A 8 -37.00 -24.40 6.76
N ARG A 9 -36.97 -23.40 7.64
CA ARG A 9 -36.47 -22.05 7.37
C ARG A 9 -34.96 -22.10 7.15
N ARG A 10 -34.51 -21.98 5.89
CA ARG A 10 -33.08 -21.84 5.56
C ARG A 10 -32.58 -20.47 6.03
N VAL A 11 -31.64 -20.47 6.98
CA VAL A 11 -30.89 -19.27 7.37
C VAL A 11 -29.84 -19.02 6.29
N THR A 12 -30.08 -18.05 5.42
CA THR A 12 -29.03 -17.57 4.50
C THR A 12 -27.93 -16.94 5.33
N ALA A 13 -26.76 -17.58 5.38
CA ALA A 13 -25.57 -16.99 5.99
C ALA A 13 -25.31 -15.63 5.32
N LYS A 14 -25.52 -14.55 6.07
CA LYS A 14 -25.21 -13.20 5.60
C LYS A 14 -23.71 -13.15 5.36
N THR A 15 -23.28 -12.95 4.12
CA THR A 15 -21.92 -12.49 3.80
C THR A 15 -21.69 -11.19 4.57
N VAL A 16 -21.02 -11.27 5.73
CA VAL A 16 -20.72 -10.12 6.56
C VAL A 16 -19.66 -9.32 5.82
N ARG A 17 -20.09 -8.30 5.08
CA ARG A 17 -19.18 -7.34 4.43
C ARG A 17 -18.65 -6.41 5.51
N LEU A 18 -17.43 -6.70 5.97
CA LEU A 18 -16.75 -5.92 7.00
C LEU A 18 -16.42 -4.54 6.46
N ARG A 19 -16.91 -3.50 7.16
CA ARG A 19 -16.58 -2.11 6.88
C ARG A 19 -15.65 -1.63 7.96
N ASP A 20 -14.39 -1.49 7.63
CA ASP A 20 -13.35 -1.12 8.58
C ASP A 20 -12.79 0.26 8.17
N ARG A 21 -13.11 1.27 8.98
CA ARG A 21 -12.65 2.63 8.75
C ARG A 21 -11.14 2.73 8.96
N ASP A 22 -10.63 1.99 9.93
CA ASP A 22 -9.23 2.03 10.32
C ASP A 22 -8.38 1.33 9.25
N HIS A 23 -8.91 0.27 8.64
CA HIS A 23 -8.30 -0.32 7.44
C HIS A 23 -8.20 0.68 6.28
N ARG A 24 -9.27 1.41 5.95
CA ARG A 24 -9.22 2.43 4.87
C ARG A 24 -8.25 3.56 5.17
N GLN A 25 -8.15 3.97 6.44
CA GLN A 25 -7.17 4.96 6.86
C GLN A 25 -5.75 4.42 6.71
N PHE A 26 -5.50 3.19 7.16
CA PHE A 26 -4.22 2.51 6.99
C PHE A 26 -3.81 2.41 5.51
N VAL A 27 -4.72 1.98 4.64
CA VAL A 27 -4.46 1.91 3.19
C VAL A 27 -4.13 3.29 2.62
N SER A 28 -4.79 4.36 3.07
CA SER A 28 -4.50 5.72 2.60
C SER A 28 -3.13 6.25 3.05
N LEU A 29 -2.52 5.65 4.09
CA LEU A 29 -1.18 5.98 4.54
C LEU A 29 -0.08 5.24 3.75
N GLN A 30 -0.44 4.19 3.01
CA GLN A 30 0.51 3.42 2.21
C GLN A 30 0.93 4.18 0.94
N PRO A 31 2.14 3.93 0.42
CA PRO A 31 2.57 4.48 -0.86
C PRO A 31 1.73 3.92 -2.01
N CYS A 32 1.58 4.69 -3.09
CA CYS A 32 0.83 4.24 -4.26
C CYS A 32 1.45 2.97 -4.85
N LEU A 33 0.62 1.95 -5.11
CA LEU A 33 1.08 0.66 -5.64
C LEU A 33 1.80 0.77 -7.00
N VAL A 34 1.46 1.77 -7.81
CA VAL A 34 2.00 1.93 -9.18
C VAL A 34 3.27 2.78 -9.22
N CYS A 35 3.45 3.75 -8.32
CA CYS A 35 4.61 4.67 -8.39
C CYS A 35 5.29 4.99 -7.06
N GLY A 36 4.85 4.40 -5.96
CA GLY A 36 5.43 4.64 -4.63
C GLY A 36 5.13 6.02 -4.02
N ARG A 37 4.40 6.91 -4.72
CA ARG A 37 4.14 8.28 -4.24
C ARG A 37 3.12 8.33 -3.11
N THR A 38 3.36 9.21 -2.14
CA THR A 38 2.42 9.64 -1.11
C THR A 38 2.02 11.11 -1.35
N PRO A 39 0.80 11.55 -1.02
CA PRO A 39 -0.30 10.76 -0.43
C PRO A 39 -0.99 9.84 -1.45
N ALA A 40 -1.45 8.68 -0.98
CA ALA A 40 -2.31 7.77 -1.72
C ALA A 40 -3.74 7.82 -1.18
N ASP A 41 -4.70 7.51 -2.03
CA ASP A 41 -6.11 7.38 -1.67
C ASP A 41 -6.51 5.90 -1.75
N ALA A 42 -7.42 5.49 -0.86
CA ALA A 42 -7.97 4.13 -0.83
C ALA A 42 -8.91 3.88 -2.04
N HIS A 43 -8.54 2.95 -2.91
CA HIS A 43 -9.31 2.56 -4.10
C HIS A 43 -9.87 1.14 -3.97
N HIS A 44 -11.18 0.96 -4.13
CA HIS A 44 -11.84 -0.34 -4.09
C HIS A 44 -11.83 -1.02 -5.46
N LEU A 45 -11.26 -2.23 -5.55
CA LEU A 45 -11.26 -3.04 -6.76
C LEU A 45 -12.67 -3.61 -7.02
N ARG A 46 -13.38 -3.09 -8.02
CA ARG A 46 -14.77 -3.48 -8.27
C ARG A 46 -14.91 -4.80 -9.00
N PHE A 47 -13.89 -5.21 -9.76
CA PHE A 47 -13.88 -6.43 -10.55
C PHE A 47 -13.59 -7.70 -9.71
N ALA A 48 -13.02 -7.56 -8.51
CA ALA A 48 -12.60 -8.68 -7.67
C ALA A 48 -13.76 -9.53 -7.14
N GLN A 49 -14.95 -8.95 -7.01
CA GLN A 49 -16.15 -9.67 -6.60
C GLN A 49 -17.29 -9.35 -7.58
N PRO A 50 -18.02 -10.35 -8.09
CA PRO A 50 -19.28 -10.11 -8.79
C PRO A 50 -20.28 -9.53 -7.78
N SER A 51 -20.40 -8.21 -7.76
CA SER A 51 -21.39 -7.52 -6.93
C SER A 51 -22.79 -7.80 -7.47
N ALA A 52 -23.50 -8.72 -6.82
CA ALA A 52 -24.93 -8.88 -7.02
C ALA A 52 -25.63 -7.53 -6.76
N LEU A 53 -26.28 -7.02 -7.83
CA LEU A 53 -27.15 -5.82 -7.93
C LEU A 53 -27.14 -4.89 -6.69
N GLY A 54 -26.34 -3.82 -6.76
CA GLY A 54 -26.48 -2.65 -5.89
C GLY A 54 -25.70 -2.67 -4.56
N ARG A 55 -24.65 -3.49 -4.42
CA ARG A 55 -23.85 -3.55 -3.16
C ARG A 55 -22.36 -3.29 -3.40
N LYS A 56 -21.77 -2.41 -2.57
CA LYS A 56 -20.36 -2.02 -2.58
C LYS A 56 -19.45 -3.21 -2.20
N VAL A 57 -18.32 -3.35 -2.88
CA VAL A 57 -17.29 -4.38 -2.60
C VAL A 57 -16.79 -4.27 -1.16
N SER A 58 -16.40 -5.40 -0.56
CA SER A 58 -15.78 -5.45 0.76
C SER A 58 -14.54 -4.57 0.84
N ASP A 59 -14.23 -4.04 2.04
CA ASP A 59 -13.04 -3.23 2.25
C ASP A 59 -11.73 -4.04 2.15
N GLU A 60 -11.80 -5.36 2.16
CA GLU A 60 -10.65 -6.26 1.93
C GLU A 60 -10.02 -6.14 0.53
N PHE A 61 -10.77 -5.63 -0.46
CA PHE A 61 -10.28 -5.39 -1.82
C PHE A 61 -9.98 -3.90 -2.04
N THR A 62 -9.26 -3.29 -1.10
CA THR A 62 -8.85 -1.89 -1.18
C THR A 62 -7.34 -1.78 -1.39
N VAL A 63 -6.93 -0.99 -2.37
CA VAL A 63 -5.52 -0.75 -2.70
C VAL A 63 -5.15 0.73 -2.65
N PRO A 64 -3.89 1.08 -2.31
CA PRO A 64 -3.43 2.47 -2.29
C PRO A 64 -3.09 2.96 -3.69
N VAL A 65 -3.78 4.01 -4.16
CA VAL A 65 -3.54 4.62 -5.47
C VAL A 65 -3.42 6.14 -5.33
N CYS A 66 -2.37 6.75 -5.88
CA CYS A 66 -2.22 8.21 -5.84
C CYS A 66 -3.27 8.90 -6.73
N ARG A 67 -3.55 10.17 -6.47
CA ARG A 67 -4.55 10.97 -7.21
C ARG A 67 -4.37 10.94 -8.74
N MET A 68 -3.12 10.91 -9.23
CA MET A 68 -2.84 10.85 -10.66
C MET A 68 -3.32 9.55 -11.29
N HIS A 69 -2.86 8.40 -10.76
CA HIS A 69 -3.26 7.09 -11.25
C HIS A 69 -4.73 6.80 -10.96
N HIS A 70 -5.28 7.33 -9.86
CA HIS A 70 -6.71 7.22 -9.59
C HIS A 70 -7.53 7.91 -10.69
N ARG A 71 -7.14 9.11 -11.13
CA ARG A 71 -7.76 9.79 -12.29
C ARG A 71 -7.54 9.04 -13.60
N GLU A 72 -6.39 8.39 -13.78
CA GLU A 72 -6.11 7.60 -14.98
C GLU A 72 -6.98 6.35 -15.04
N LEU A 73 -7.07 5.62 -13.94
CA LEU A 73 -7.94 4.46 -13.79
C LEU A 73 -9.41 4.84 -14.03
N HIS A 74 -9.89 5.95 -13.46
CA HIS A 74 -11.26 6.45 -13.74
C HIS A 74 -11.46 6.90 -15.19
N ARG A 75 -10.41 7.39 -15.87
CA ARG A 75 -10.48 7.75 -17.30
C ARG A 75 -10.48 6.52 -18.20
N HIS A 76 -9.77 5.45 -17.81
CA HIS A 76 -9.74 4.18 -18.55
C HIS A 76 -11.10 3.46 -18.48
N GLY A 77 -11.78 3.55 -17.33
CA GLY A 77 -13.13 3.02 -17.12
C GLY A 77 -13.17 1.52 -16.82
N ASP A 78 -12.35 0.72 -17.51
CA ASP A 78 -12.15 -0.69 -17.19
C ASP A 78 -10.93 -0.87 -16.27
N GLU A 79 -11.20 -1.06 -14.98
CA GLU A 79 -10.20 -1.25 -13.93
C GLU A 79 -9.31 -2.47 -14.22
N ALA A 80 -9.90 -3.61 -14.60
CA ALA A 80 -9.17 -4.86 -14.77
C ALA A 80 -8.17 -4.77 -15.93
N SER A 81 -8.59 -4.18 -17.05
CA SER A 81 -7.71 -3.94 -18.20
C SER A 81 -6.59 -2.96 -17.88
N TRP A 82 -6.84 -1.94 -17.04
CA TRP A 82 -5.81 -0.99 -16.63
C TRP A 82 -4.74 -1.65 -15.75
N TRP A 83 -5.14 -2.45 -14.75
CA TRP A 83 -4.19 -3.21 -13.92
C TRP A 83 -3.36 -4.19 -14.75
N LYS A 84 -4.00 -4.85 -15.72
CA LYS A 84 -3.31 -5.73 -16.67
C LYS A 84 -2.32 -4.97 -17.56
N ALA A 85 -2.66 -3.75 -17.99
CA ALA A 85 -1.76 -2.93 -18.81
C ALA A 85 -0.51 -2.48 -18.04
N ILE A 86 -0.60 -2.37 -16.72
CA ILE A 86 0.51 -2.01 -15.82
C ILE A 86 1.28 -3.25 -15.34
N ASP A 87 0.78 -4.45 -15.67
CA ASP A 87 1.37 -5.73 -15.27
C ASP A 87 1.48 -5.90 -13.74
N ILE A 88 0.50 -5.38 -13.01
CA ILE A 88 0.41 -5.49 -11.55
C ILE A 88 -0.88 -6.22 -11.20
N ASP A 89 -0.78 -7.27 -10.39
CA ASP A 89 -1.96 -7.91 -9.78
C ASP A 89 -2.29 -7.22 -8.43
N PRO A 90 -3.40 -6.46 -8.35
CA PRO A 90 -3.76 -5.74 -7.13
C PRO A 90 -4.44 -6.64 -6.07
N LEU A 91 -4.88 -7.86 -6.43
CA LEU A 91 -5.56 -8.78 -5.51
C LEU A 91 -4.68 -9.25 -4.34
N PRO A 92 -3.47 -9.81 -4.56
CA PRO A 92 -2.62 -10.26 -3.46
C PRO A 92 -2.21 -9.11 -2.54
N VAL A 93 -2.01 -7.92 -3.10
CA VAL A 93 -1.66 -6.72 -2.33
C VAL A 93 -2.80 -6.30 -1.41
N ALA A 94 -4.03 -6.25 -1.92
CA ALA A 94 -5.19 -5.91 -1.12
C ALA A 94 -5.37 -6.89 0.05
N LEU A 95 -5.21 -8.19 -0.21
CA LEU A 95 -5.29 -9.23 0.81
C LEU A 95 -4.19 -9.08 1.87
N ALA A 96 -2.95 -8.84 1.47
CA ALA A 96 -1.84 -8.64 2.41
C ALA A 96 -2.07 -7.41 3.31
N LEU A 97 -2.57 -6.30 2.75
CA LEU A 97 -2.94 -5.11 3.52
C LEU A 97 -4.09 -5.39 4.50
N TRP A 98 -5.07 -6.17 4.06
CA TRP A 98 -6.20 -6.58 4.90
C TRP A 98 -5.75 -7.43 6.09
N GLU A 99 -4.92 -8.45 5.84
CA GLU A 99 -4.32 -9.29 6.88
C GLU A 99 -3.50 -8.45 7.85
N HIS A 100 -2.66 -7.55 7.37
CA HIS A 100 -1.83 -6.69 8.22
C HIS A 100 -2.68 -5.83 9.16
N THR A 101 -3.76 -5.22 8.67
CA THR A 101 -4.65 -4.42 9.52
C THR A 101 -5.40 -5.26 10.55
N ARG A 102 -5.65 -6.53 10.27
CA ARG A 102 -6.37 -7.43 11.18
C ARG A 102 -5.45 -8.09 12.19
N LEU A 103 -4.21 -8.38 11.83
CA LEU A 103 -3.18 -8.79 12.78
C LEU A 103 -2.88 -7.65 13.76
N ASN A 104 -2.78 -6.42 13.26
CA ASN A 104 -2.57 -5.24 14.10
C ASN A 104 -3.83 -4.76 14.84
N GLY A 105 -5.04 -5.09 14.32
CA GLY A 105 -6.33 -4.70 14.91
C GLY A 105 -6.96 -5.74 15.84
N ALA A 106 -6.56 -7.01 15.76
CA ALA A 106 -7.02 -8.09 16.64
C ALA A 106 -6.08 -8.34 17.84
N GLY A 107 -4.93 -7.68 17.88
CA GLY A 107 -3.96 -7.78 18.97
C GLY A 107 -3.62 -6.40 19.53
N GLY A 108 -4.34 -5.97 20.57
CA GLY A 108 -3.66 -5.23 21.61
C GLY A 108 -2.56 -6.13 22.18
N VAL A 109 -1.37 -5.57 22.36
CA VAL A 109 -0.10 -6.15 22.86
C VAL A 109 0.92 -6.63 21.79
N ASP A 110 1.90 -5.76 21.56
CA ASP A 110 3.34 -6.03 21.35
C ASP A 110 3.78 -6.98 20.22
N ALA A 111 4.11 -6.40 19.05
CA ALA A 111 5.03 -7.02 18.08
C ALA A 111 5.73 -5.98 17.18
N GLY A 112 6.57 -5.14 17.79
CA GLY A 112 7.94 -5.00 17.29
C GLY A 112 8.81 -5.88 18.17
N PRO A 113 9.89 -6.51 17.67
CA PRO A 113 10.90 -5.70 17.02
C PRO A 113 11.72 -6.39 15.89
N GLU A 114 12.53 -5.54 15.23
CA GLU A 114 13.87 -5.81 14.71
C GLU A 114 14.21 -7.23 14.21
N ASN A 115 14.35 -7.38 12.88
CA ASN A 115 15.20 -8.44 12.36
C ASN A 115 16.61 -7.87 12.16
N ALA A 116 17.42 -8.06 13.20
CA ALA A 116 18.86 -7.97 13.14
C ALA A 116 19.39 -9.05 12.20
N THR A 117 20.19 -8.65 11.22
CA THR A 117 21.26 -9.51 10.71
C THR A 117 22.56 -8.76 10.91
N SER A 118 23.23 -9.09 12.01
CA SER A 118 24.67 -8.96 12.17
C SER A 118 25.16 -10.24 12.83
N PRO A 119 26.28 -10.79 12.36
CA PRO A 119 27.40 -10.86 13.29
C PRO A 119 28.74 -10.44 12.65
N ASP A 120 29.50 -9.66 13.44
CA ASP A 120 30.95 -9.71 13.71
C ASP A 120 31.94 -9.86 12.56
N ASP A 121 33.15 -9.32 12.55
CA ASP A 121 33.96 -8.44 13.38
C ASP A 121 35.28 -8.42 12.58
N LEU A 122 35.80 -7.26 12.19
CA LEU A 122 37.24 -7.04 11.96
C LEU A 122 37.47 -5.53 11.84
N GLY A 123 37.73 -4.90 12.99
CA GLY A 123 38.24 -3.54 13.05
C GLY A 123 39.69 -3.45 12.55
N VAL A 124 40.00 -2.37 11.84
CA VAL A 124 41.34 -1.77 11.87
C VAL A 124 41.21 -0.26 11.93
N ALA A 125 41.94 0.29 12.89
CA ALA A 125 41.94 1.66 13.34
C ALA A 125 42.72 2.61 12.40
N LEU A 126 42.36 3.89 12.50
CA LEU A 126 43.24 5.05 12.63
C LEU A 126 44.33 5.29 11.55
N ALA A 127 44.17 6.38 10.79
CA ALA A 127 45.20 7.42 10.70
C ALA A 127 44.70 8.63 9.92
N SER A 128 44.51 9.73 10.66
CA SER A 128 44.56 11.09 10.16
C SER A 128 45.82 11.33 9.33
N ARG A 129 45.71 12.09 8.23
CA ARG A 129 46.81 12.82 7.62
C ARG A 129 46.27 13.85 6.62
N ASP A 130 46.20 15.10 7.08
CA ASP A 130 46.32 16.27 6.23
C ASP A 130 47.58 16.17 5.36
N PRO A 131 47.54 16.75 4.15
CA PRO A 131 48.55 17.76 3.90
C PRO A 131 48.00 19.03 3.23
N ALA A 132 48.30 20.15 3.87
CA ALA A 132 48.36 21.45 3.23
C ALA A 132 49.34 21.45 2.04
N THR A 133 49.05 22.18 0.96
CA THR A 133 49.77 23.39 0.53
C THR A 133 49.48 23.79 -0.93
N SER A 134 49.18 25.09 -1.09
CA SER A 134 49.74 26.02 -2.10
C SER A 134 49.63 25.75 -3.61
N ASN A 135 48.81 26.55 -4.30
CA ASN A 135 49.27 27.53 -5.31
C ASN A 135 48.08 28.46 -5.67
N ARG A 136 48.13 29.80 -5.49
CA ARG A 136 48.67 30.82 -6.42
C ARG A 136 48.12 30.61 -7.85
N GLU A 137 47.37 31.53 -8.45
CA GLU A 137 47.81 32.89 -8.79
C GLU A 137 46.63 33.87 -8.93
N ARG A 138 46.87 35.07 -8.41
CA ARG A 138 46.19 36.34 -8.68
C ARG A 138 46.65 36.89 -10.04
N SER A 139 45.85 37.81 -10.60
CA SER A 139 46.14 38.82 -11.65
C SER A 139 45.45 38.51 -12.99
N LYS A 140 44.68 39.40 -13.63
CA LYS A 140 44.81 40.86 -13.88
C LYS A 140 43.39 41.41 -14.17
N ARG A 141 42.82 42.43 -13.49
CA ARG A 141 42.91 43.89 -13.70
C ARG A 141 42.95 44.37 -15.17
N THR A 142 41.88 45.01 -15.64
CA THR A 142 41.79 46.10 -16.66
C THR A 142 40.34 46.63 -16.57
N VAL A 143 39.98 47.81 -16.04
CA VAL A 143 40.23 49.24 -16.39
C VAL A 143 39.31 49.76 -17.52
N VAL A 144 38.53 50.82 -17.17
CA VAL A 144 37.83 51.88 -17.93
C VAL A 144 36.97 51.55 -19.16
N ARG A 145 35.72 52.03 -19.16
CA ARG A 145 35.37 53.38 -19.65
C ARG A 145 33.99 53.82 -19.19
#